data_AF-A0A7J8XN44-F1
#
_entry.id   AF-A0A7J8XN44-F1
#
_cell.length_a   1.000
_cell.length_b   1.000
_cell.length_c   1.000
_cell.angle_alpha   90.00
_cell.angle_beta   90.00
_cell.angle_gamma   90.00
#
_symmetry.space_group_name_H-M   'P 1'
#
loop_
_entity.id
_entity.type
_entity.pdbx_description
1 polymer ?
#
loop_
_entity_poly.entity_id
_entity_poly.type
_entity_poly.pdbx_seq_one_letter_code
_entity_poly.pdbx_strand_id
1 'polypeptide(L)' 'MEIDVTEEYVALYDFVEELRKSNRGSTTEIKIERLAPGFPPLFQRFYTCFDALRRGFLDGCRPILGLDGCYLK' A
#
# COMPACT_ATOMS: atom_id res chain seq x y z
N MET A 1 5.18 16.71 25.36
CA MET A 1 4.37 15.48 25.33
C MET A 1 4.90 14.70 24.13
N GLU A 2 5.84 13.78 24.35
CA GLU A 2 6.25 12.84 23.31
C GLU A 2 5.05 11.93 23.06
N ILE A 3 4.51 11.98 21.84
CA ILE A 3 3.56 10.99 21.38
C ILE A 3 4.39 9.73 21.15
N ASP A 4 4.16 8.66 21.92
CA ASP A 4 4.83 7.38 21.73
C ASP A 4 4.30 6.74 20.45
N VAL A 5 4.88 7.15 19.32
CA VAL A 5 4.49 6.75 17.96
C VAL A 5 4.56 5.24 17.71
N THR A 6 5.16 4.49 18.64
CA THR A 6 5.47 3.08 18.50
C THR A 6 4.20 2.23 18.41
N GLU A 7 3.17 2.53 19.18
CA GLU A 7 1.91 1.78 19.19
C GLU A 7 1.13 1.96 17.89
N GLU A 8 1.11 3.18 17.33
CA GLU A 8 0.43 3.46 16.07
C GLU A 8 1.10 2.74 14.89
N TYR A 9 2.43 2.58 14.93
CA TYR A 9 3.14 1.81 13.91
C TYR A 9 2.82 0.31 13.99
N VAL A 10 2.67 -0.26 15.19
CA VAL A 10 2.26 -1.66 15.37
C VAL A 10 0.87 -1.88 14.77
N ALA A 11 -0.10 -1.00 15.12
CA ALA A 11 -1.44 -1.08 14.57
C ALA A 11 -1.46 -0.99 13.03
N LEU A 12 -0.56 -0.19 12.45
CA LEU A 12 -0.43 -0.06 11.00
C LEU A 12 0.11 -1.35 10.35
N TYR A 13 1.06 -2.04 10.99
CA TYR A 13 1.54 -3.34 10.54
C TYR A 13 0.46 -4.42 10.61
N ASP A 14 -0.25 -4.50 11.74
CA ASP A 14 -1.35 -5.44 11.92
C ASP A 14 -2.44 -5.20 10.86
N PHE A 15 -2.79 -3.94 10.61
CA PHE A 15 -3.75 -3.58 9.58
C PHE A 15 -3.31 -4.00 8.17
N VAL A 16 -2.04 -3.77 7.82
CA VAL A 16 -1.48 -4.21 6.53
C VAL A 16 -1.51 -5.73 6.40
N GLU A 17 -1.22 -6.45 7.47
CA GLU A 17 -1.28 -7.91 7.48
C GLU A 17 -2.72 -8.42 7.32
N GLU A 18 -3.68 -7.84 8.02
CA GLU A 18 -5.10 -8.18 7.89
C GLU A 18 -5.64 -7.84 6.49
N LEU A 19 -5.18 -6.75 5.87
CA LEU A 19 -5.50 -6.46 4.46
C LEU A 19 -5.00 -7.54 3.52
N ARG A 20 -3.77 -8.04 3.72
CA ARG A 20 -3.19 -9.13 2.92
C ARG A 20 -3.93 -10.45 3.12
N LYS A 21 -4.38 -10.74 4.34
CA LYS A 21 -5.14 -11.95 4.67
C LYS A 21 -6.55 -11.93 4.09
N SER A 22 -7.27 -10.82 4.27
CA SER A 22 -8.67 -10.65 3.85
C SER A 22 -8.83 -10.49 2.34
N ASN A 23 -7.85 -9.89 1.65
CA ASN A 23 -7.92 -9.58 0.23
C ASN A 23 -6.89 -10.39 -0.58
N ARG A 24 -7.01 -11.73 -0.54
CA ARG A 24 -6.14 -12.61 -1.32
C ARG A 24 -6.12 -12.22 -2.80
N GLY A 25 -4.92 -12.09 -3.37
CA GLY A 25 -4.69 -11.65 -4.76
C GLY A 25 -4.49 -10.15 -4.93
N SER A 26 -4.88 -9.35 -3.93
CA SER A 26 -4.60 -7.90 -3.91
C SER A 26 -3.14 -7.66 -3.52
N THR A 27 -2.57 -6.55 -3.99
CA THR A 27 -1.22 -6.12 -3.61
C THR A 27 -1.33 -5.09 -2.50
N THR A 28 -0.64 -5.29 -1.38
CA THR A 28 -0.56 -4.28 -0.31
C THR A 28 0.87 -4.16 0.18
N GLU A 29 1.42 -2.96 0.05
CA GLU A 29 2.81 -2.63 0.36
C GLU A 29 2.86 -1.44 1.32
N ILE A 30 3.78 -1.52 2.28
CA ILE A 30 4.07 -0.44 3.21
C ILE A 30 5.58 -0.24 3.32
N LYS A 31 6.02 1.01 3.33
CA LYS A 31 7.42 1.37 3.58
C LYS A 31 7.50 2.27 4.80
N ILE A 32 8.23 1.78 5.79
CA ILE A 32 8.64 2.50 6.99
C ILE A 32 10.17 2.49 7.00
N GLU A 33 10.79 3.63 7.27
CA GLU A 33 12.24 3.81 7.23
C GLU A 33 12.74 4.34 8.57
N ARG A 34 13.86 3.80 9.06
CA ARG A 34 14.54 4.32 10.24
C ARG A 34 15.86 4.96 9.78
N LEU A 35 15.99 6.27 10.01
CA LEU A 35 17.14 7.03 9.50
C LEU A 35 18.47 6.61 10.15
N ALA A 36 18.44 6.30 11.45
CA ALA A 36 19.60 5.79 12.20
C ALA A 36 19.15 5.05 13.46
N PRO A 37 20.02 4.20 14.07
CA PRO A 37 19.74 3.60 15.38
C PRO A 37 19.39 4.67 16.41
N GLY A 38 18.31 4.44 17.17
CA GLY A 38 17.81 5.39 18.16
C GLY A 38 16.82 6.45 17.64
N PHE A 39 16.69 6.64 16.32
CA PHE A 39 15.64 7.50 15.76
C PHE A 39 14.32 6.75 15.65
N PRO A 40 13.16 7.40 15.84
CA PRO A 40 11.87 6.76 15.65
C PRO A 40 11.71 6.31 14.18
N PRO A 41 10.97 5.21 13.93
CA PRO A 41 10.58 4.85 12.58
C PRO A 41 9.75 5.97 11.93
N LEU A 42 9.93 6.19 10.63
CA LEU A 42 9.20 7.16 9.84
C LEU A 42 8.39 6.45 8.77
N PHE A 43 7.08 6.69 8.75
CA PHE A 43 6.23 6.31 7.63
C PHE A 43 6.69 7.02 6.35
N GLN A 44 6.83 6.27 5.25
CA GLN A 44 7.07 6.87 3.94
C GLN A 44 5.87 6.74 3.01
N ARG A 45 5.36 5.52 2.82
CA ARG A 45 4.29 5.27 1.86
C ARG A 45 3.56 3.97 2.16
N PHE A 46 2.28 3.97 1.79
CA PHE A 46 1.41 2.82 1.76
C PHE A 46 0.78 2.75 0.38
N TYR A 47 0.68 1.54 -0.17
CA TYR A 47 0.04 1.29 -1.45
C TYR A 47 -0.82 0.05 -1.33
N THR A 48 -2.05 0.12 -1.85
CA THR A 48 -2.90 -1.05 -2.02
C THR A 48 -3.55 -1.04 -3.39
N CYS A 49 -3.53 -2.20 -4.05
CA CYS A 49 -4.21 -2.45 -5.31
C CYS A 49 -5.12 -3.64 -5.12
N PHE A 50 -6.41 -3.37 -4.97
CA PHE A 50 -7.41 -4.42 -4.84
C PHE A 50 -7.54 -5.19 -6.15
N ASP A 51 -7.47 -6.51 -6.04
CA ASP A 51 -7.52 -7.39 -7.21
C ASP A 51 -8.83 -7.26 -7.98
N ALA A 52 -9.95 -7.03 -7.29
CA ALA A 52 -11.24 -6.76 -7.93
C ALA A 52 -11.21 -5.51 -8.80
N LEU A 53 -10.57 -4.42 -8.32
CA LEU A 53 -10.42 -3.18 -9.09
C LEU A 53 -9.47 -3.38 -10.27
N ARG A 54 -8.36 -4.10 -10.05
CA ARG A 54 -7.42 -4.44 -11.13
C ARG A 54 -8.11 -5.23 -12.24
N ARG A 55 -8.90 -6.26 -11.89
CA ARG A 55 -9.68 -7.05 -12.86
C ARG A 55 -10.71 -6.21 -13.59
N GLY A 56 -11.55 -5.47 -12.86
CA GLY A 56 -12.56 -4.60 -13.50
C GLY A 56 -11.95 -3.56 -14.44
N PHE A 57 -10.79 -3.00 -14.07
CA PHE A 57 -10.05 -2.11 -14.95
C PHE A 57 -9.55 -2.81 -16.22
N LEU A 58 -8.92 -3.98 -16.08
CA LEU A 58 -8.37 -4.73 -17.22
C LEU A 58 -9.48 -5.24 -18.16
N ASP A 59 -10.57 -5.75 -17.59
CA ASP A 59 -11.66 -6.39 -18.34
C ASP A 59 -12.59 -5.36 -18.99
N GLY A 60 -12.78 -4.19 -18.37
CA GLY A 60 -13.75 -3.19 -18.80
C GLY A 60 -13.16 -1.84 -19.19
N CYS A 61 -12.43 -1.19 -18.27
CA CYS A 61 -12.02 0.21 -18.46
C CYS A 61 -10.84 0.39 -19.41
N ARG A 62 -9.89 -0.55 -19.45
CA ARG A 62 -8.65 -0.42 -20.24
C ARG A 62 -8.89 -0.26 -21.75
N PRO A 63 -9.80 -1.04 -22.39
CA PRO A 63 -10.15 -0.83 -23.79
C PRO A 63 -10.81 0.52 -24.07
N ILE A 64 -11.56 1.08 -23.11
CA ILE A 64 -12.29 2.34 -23.26
C ILE A 64 -11.33 3.54 -23.19
N LEU A 65 -10.37 3.47 -22.26
CA LEU A 65 -9.44 4.56 -22.01
C LEU A 65 -8.30 4.64 -23.02
N GLY A 66 -8.16 3.66 -23.93
CA GLY A 66 -7.08 3.64 -24.93
C GLY A 66 -5.69 3.61 -24.30
N LEU A 67 -5.55 3.04 -23.10
CA LEU A 67 -4.27 2.83 -22.41
C LEU A 67 -3.53 1.65 -23.03
N ASP A 68 -3.21 1.77 -24.31
CA ASP A 68 -2.38 0.85 -25.08
C ASP A 68 -0.95 1.42 -25.13
N GLY A 69 -0.25 1.32 -23.99
CA GLY A 69 1.21 1.43 -23.94
C GLY A 69 1.84 2.80 -24.19
N CYS A 70 1.06 3.89 -24.30
CA CYS A 70 1.65 5.22 -24.48
C CYS A 70 1.93 5.90 -23.12
N TYR A 71 3.19 5.76 -22.67
CA TYR A 71 3.88 6.62 -21.70
C TYR A 71 3.21 6.86 -20.34
N LEU A 72 3.35 5.89 -19.43
CA LEU A 72 3.56 6.21 -18.01
C LEU A 72 5.08 6.27 -17.80
N LYS A 73 5.64 7.48 -17.79
CA LYS A 73 7.02 7.76 -17.38
C LYS A 73 7.05 8.16 -15.92
#